data_AF-A0A8T4ZIJ9-F1
#
_entry.id   AF-A0A8T4ZIJ9-F1
#
_cell.length_a   1.000
_cell.length_b   1.000
_cell.length_c   1.000
_cell.angle_alpha   90.00
_cell.angle_beta   90.00
_cell.angle_gamma   90.00
#
_symmetry.space_group_name_H-M   'P 1'
#
loop_
_entity.id
_entity.type
_entity.pdbx_description
1 polymer ?
#
loop_
_entity_poly.entity_id
_entity_poly.type
_entity_poly.pdbx_seq_one_letter_code
_entity_poly.pdbx_strand_id
1 'polypeptide(L)'
;MVFVLSLLLFTAFIVFNVGPEARRQQRGSYRIFPRDLAHWFGWAGLMVFAVSTFYSALKRGFPRNIKTWLLAHCVMGTLSLGLVAFHIINKIQVLMPGYFISFFTFLLMAVIVITGILGRYLKTKIIKDYWRMLHVPLTMLFYFTLAVHILEKMNLLW
;
A
#
# COMPACT_ATOMS: atom_id res chain seq x y z
N MET A 1 -1.10 3.38 -18.16
CA MET A 1 -1.22 4.82 -17.88
C MET A 1 -2.58 5.20 -17.32
N VAL A 2 -3.69 4.90 -18.00
CA VAL A 2 -5.06 5.30 -17.57
C VAL A 2 -5.36 4.89 -16.12
N PHE A 3 -5.07 3.64 -15.74
CA PHE A 3 -5.31 3.16 -14.36
C PHE A 3 -4.54 3.94 -13.29
N VAL A 4 -3.25 4.21 -13.50
CA VAL A 4 -2.42 4.98 -12.56
C VAL A 4 -2.91 6.40 -12.45
N LEU A 5 -3.29 7.01 -13.58
CA LEU A 5 -3.89 8.34 -13.61
C LEU A 5 -5.22 8.35 -12.85
N SER A 6 -6.10 7.35 -13.03
CA SER A 6 -7.33 7.22 -12.26
C SER A 6 -7.06 7.10 -10.76
N LEU A 7 -6.04 6.35 -10.34
CA LEU A 7 -5.67 6.22 -8.94
C LEU A 7 -5.15 7.55 -8.36
N LEU A 8 -4.33 8.28 -9.13
CA LEU A 8 -3.85 9.61 -8.76
C LEU A 8 -5.00 10.60 -8.61
N LEU A 9 -5.90 10.66 -9.60
CA LEU A 9 -7.07 11.53 -9.58
C LEU A 9 -8.02 11.17 -8.43
N PHE A 10 -8.25 9.88 -8.18
CA PHE A 10 -9.06 9.41 -7.07
C PHE A 10 -8.46 9.81 -5.72
N THR A 11 -7.15 9.63 -5.55
CA THR A 11 -6.46 10.04 -4.32
C THR A 11 -6.51 11.55 -4.15
N ALA A 12 -6.29 12.30 -5.24
CA ALA A 12 -6.37 13.76 -5.22
C ALA A 12 -7.79 14.22 -4.87
N PHE A 13 -8.81 13.61 -5.45
CA PHE A 13 -10.21 13.89 -5.13
C PHE A 13 -10.49 13.67 -3.64
N ILE A 14 -10.08 12.55 -3.06
CA ILE A 14 -10.27 12.27 -1.63
C ILE A 14 -9.54 13.30 -0.76
N VAL A 15 -8.29 13.61 -1.10
CA VAL A 15 -7.39 14.39 -0.26
C VAL A 15 -7.63 15.90 -0.34
N PHE A 16 -7.98 16.42 -1.52
CA PHE A 16 -8.16 17.86 -1.76
C PHE A 16 -9.61 18.32 -1.61
N ASN A 17 -10.59 17.41 -1.56
CA ASN A 17 -12.01 17.77 -1.37
C ASN A 17 -12.42 17.87 0.12
N VAL A 18 -11.45 18.04 1.02
CA VAL A 18 -11.71 18.20 2.46
C VAL A 18 -11.91 19.68 2.80
N GLY A 19 -13.16 20.02 3.13
CA GLY A 19 -13.60 21.36 3.46
C GLY A 19 -12.92 21.98 4.70
N PRO A 20 -12.94 23.31 4.83
CA PRO A 20 -12.30 24.03 5.94
C PRO A 20 -12.88 23.68 7.32
N GLU A 21 -14.14 23.22 7.39
CA GLU A 21 -14.81 22.80 8.62
C GLU A 21 -14.22 21.50 9.19
N ALA A 22 -13.94 20.51 8.34
CA ALA A 22 -13.27 19.28 8.75
C ALA A 22 -11.88 19.58 9.33
N ARG A 23 -11.16 20.58 8.81
CA ARG A 23 -9.86 21.01 9.36
C ARG A 23 -9.96 21.64 10.76
N ARG A 24 -11.07 22.33 11.08
CA ARG A 24 -11.27 22.95 12.40
C ARG A 24 -11.65 21.93 13.47
N GLN A 25 -12.52 20.97 13.14
CA GLN A 25 -12.97 19.93 14.06
C GLN A 25 -11.83 18.98 14.50
N GLN A 26 -10.76 18.90 13.71
CA GLN A 26 -9.60 18.02 13.90
C GLN A 26 -8.54 18.48 14.92
N ARG A 27 -8.65 19.68 15.52
CA ARG A 27 -7.76 20.09 16.62
C ARG A 27 -8.06 19.34 17.95
N GLY A 28 -9.21 18.69 18.06
CA GLY A 28 -9.59 17.85 19.21
C GLY A 28 -9.08 16.41 19.06
N SER A 29 -7.96 16.11 19.72
CA SER A 29 -7.11 14.92 19.51
C SER A 29 -7.71 13.58 19.99
N TYR A 30 -8.62 12.96 19.25
CA TYR A 30 -8.87 11.51 19.42
C TYR A 30 -7.83 10.69 18.64
N ARG A 31 -7.15 9.77 19.32
CA ARG A 31 -6.24 8.77 18.71
C ARG A 31 -6.65 7.39 19.20
N ILE A 32 -6.83 6.44 18.30
CA ILE A 32 -7.17 5.05 18.65
C ILE A 32 -5.94 4.36 19.23
N PHE A 33 -4.75 4.64 18.66
CA PHE A 33 -3.47 4.09 19.13
C PHE A 33 -2.45 5.20 19.49
N PRO A 34 -1.52 4.93 20.43
CA PRO A 34 -0.33 5.75 20.61
C PRO A 34 0.45 5.91 19.30
N ARG A 35 1.08 7.08 19.11
CA ARG A 35 1.82 7.41 17.89
C ARG A 35 2.89 6.38 17.57
N ASP A 36 3.64 5.97 18.59
CA ASP A 36 4.77 5.05 18.42
C ASP A 36 4.28 3.66 17.99
N LEU A 37 3.21 3.15 18.62
CA LEU A 37 2.60 1.88 18.25
C LEU A 37 2.08 1.89 16.80
N ALA A 38 1.45 2.99 16.36
CA ALA A 38 0.99 3.13 14.99
C ALA A 38 2.16 3.10 13.98
N HIS A 39 3.31 3.66 14.30
CA HIS A 39 4.50 3.55 13.45
C HIS A 39 5.09 2.14 13.43
N TRP A 40 5.09 1.43 14.56
CA TRP A 40 5.52 0.03 14.61
C TRP A 40 4.70 -0.85 13.68
N PHE A 41 3.39 -0.65 13.59
CA PHE A 41 2.57 -1.34 12.59
C PHE A 41 3.00 -1.03 11.15
N GLY A 42 3.37 0.22 10.86
CA GLY A 42 3.89 0.62 9.55
C GLY A 42 5.19 -0.09 9.19
N TRP A 43 6.16 -0.10 10.11
CA TRP A 43 7.44 -0.79 9.93
C TRP A 43 7.28 -2.31 9.82
N ALA A 44 6.47 -2.92 10.67
CA ALA A 44 6.18 -4.35 10.62
C ALA A 44 5.50 -4.72 9.29
N GLY A 45 4.51 -3.92 8.86
CA GLY A 45 3.86 -4.07 7.57
C GLY A 45 4.86 -4.02 6.43
N LEU A 46 5.71 -2.98 6.38
CA LEU A 46 6.78 -2.84 5.40
C LEU A 46 7.68 -4.07 5.33
N MET A 47 8.20 -4.53 6.48
CA MET A 47 9.12 -5.66 6.53
C MET A 47 8.46 -6.94 6.02
N VAL A 48 7.23 -7.23 6.44
CA VAL A 48 6.47 -8.40 5.96
C VAL A 48 6.25 -8.33 4.44
N PHE A 49 5.91 -7.15 3.91
CA PHE A 49 5.71 -6.95 2.47
C PHE A 49 7.01 -7.11 1.68
N ALA A 50 8.09 -6.52 2.16
CA ALA A 50 9.41 -6.57 1.55
C ALA A 50 9.94 -8.00 1.49
N VAL A 51 9.88 -8.73 2.61
CA VAL A 51 10.26 -10.15 2.66
C VAL A 51 9.39 -10.97 1.70
N SER A 52 8.07 -10.77 1.72
CA SER A 52 7.15 -11.46 0.80
C SER A 52 7.48 -11.21 -0.67
N THR A 53 7.80 -9.97 -1.04
CA THR A 53 8.10 -9.59 -2.42
C THR A 53 9.47 -10.11 -2.85
N PHE A 54 10.50 -9.89 -2.03
CA PHE A 54 11.87 -10.33 -2.31
C PHE A 54 11.95 -11.84 -2.44
N TYR A 55 11.30 -12.56 -1.51
CA TYR A 55 11.28 -14.01 -1.54
C TYR A 55 10.51 -14.56 -2.75
N SER A 56 9.41 -13.92 -3.14
CA SER A 56 8.68 -14.23 -4.38
C SER A 56 9.52 -13.98 -5.64
N ALA A 57 10.34 -12.91 -5.65
CA ALA A 57 11.26 -12.62 -6.75
C ALA A 57 12.38 -13.68 -6.86
N LEU A 58 13.03 -14.04 -5.74
CA LEU A 58 14.10 -15.05 -5.71
C LEU A 58 13.62 -16.43 -6.16
N LYS A 59 12.44 -16.87 -5.71
CA LYS A 59 11.91 -18.21 -6.05
C LYS A 59 11.44 -18.35 -7.49
N ARG A 60 11.34 -17.27 -8.26
CA ARG A 60 11.15 -17.37 -9.72
C ARG A 60 12.34 -17.99 -10.44
N GLY A 61 13.55 -17.89 -9.88
CA GLY A 61 14.74 -18.57 -10.40
C GLY A 61 14.82 -20.06 -10.05
N PHE A 62 14.06 -20.52 -9.04
CA PHE A 62 14.11 -21.89 -8.53
C PHE A 62 12.70 -22.44 -8.24
N PRO A 63 11.98 -22.95 -9.26
CA PRO A 63 10.52 -23.16 -9.24
C PRO A 63 10.00 -24.33 -8.38
N ARG A 64 10.78 -24.87 -7.43
CA ARG A 64 10.31 -25.93 -6.53
C ARG A 64 9.20 -25.39 -5.61
N ASN A 65 8.06 -26.07 -5.58
CA ASN A 65 6.89 -25.76 -4.73
C ASN A 65 6.23 -24.39 -4.96
N ILE A 66 6.22 -23.88 -6.19
CA ILE A 66 5.71 -22.55 -6.54
C ILE A 66 4.27 -22.27 -6.05
N LYS A 67 3.39 -23.28 -6.01
CA LYS A 67 1.99 -23.14 -5.55
C LYS A 67 1.89 -22.76 -4.08
N THR A 68 2.67 -23.43 -3.22
CA THR A 68 2.74 -23.15 -1.78
C THR A 68 3.33 -21.76 -1.54
N TRP A 69 4.33 -21.38 -2.34
CA TRP A 69 4.95 -20.06 -2.21
C TRP A 69 4.05 -18.93 -2.64
N LEU A 70 3.26 -19.10 -3.70
CA LEU A 70 2.23 -18.12 -4.06
C LEU A 70 1.20 -17.98 -2.93
N LEU A 71 0.88 -19.05 -2.18
CA LEU A 71 0.03 -18.95 -0.99
C LEU A 71 0.66 -18.06 0.07
N ALA A 72 1.89 -18.38 0.47
CA ALA A 72 2.61 -17.62 1.47
C ALA A 72 2.75 -16.14 1.08
N HIS A 73 3.07 -15.87 -0.19
CA HIS A 73 3.18 -14.51 -0.73
C HIS A 73 1.86 -13.72 -0.59
N CYS A 74 0.73 -14.31 -1.00
CA CYS A 74 -0.58 -13.69 -0.85
C CYS A 74 -0.93 -13.46 0.63
N VAL A 75 -0.74 -14.47 1.50
CA VAL A 75 -1.05 -14.36 2.94
C VAL A 75 -0.22 -13.28 3.60
N MET A 76 1.10 -13.25 3.36
CA MET A 76 1.98 -12.20 3.89
C MET A 76 1.62 -10.81 3.34
N GLY A 77 1.23 -10.71 2.06
CA GLY A 77 0.74 -9.46 1.47
C GLY A 77 -0.52 -8.95 2.15
N THR A 78 -1.51 -9.82 2.39
CA THR A 78 -2.74 -9.47 3.12
C THR A 78 -2.47 -9.07 4.56
N LEU A 79 -1.62 -9.83 5.26
CA LEU A 79 -1.22 -9.51 6.64
C LEU A 79 -0.56 -8.13 6.70
N SER A 80 0.37 -7.87 5.79
CA SER A 80 1.05 -6.59 5.68
C SER A 80 0.06 -5.44 5.43
N LEU A 81 -0.90 -5.62 4.52
CA LEU A 81 -1.95 -4.62 4.27
C LEU A 81 -2.76 -4.33 5.55
N GLY A 82 -3.08 -5.36 6.33
CA GLY A 82 -3.75 -5.20 7.63
C GLY A 82 -2.93 -4.38 8.62
N LEU A 83 -1.63 -4.67 8.74
CA LEU A 83 -0.72 -3.90 9.60
C LEU A 83 -0.63 -2.43 9.15
N VAL A 84 -0.46 -2.18 7.85
CA VAL A 84 -0.43 -0.79 7.33
C VAL A 84 -1.79 -0.10 7.49
N ALA A 85 -2.91 -0.83 7.41
CA ALA A 85 -4.22 -0.27 7.73
C ALA A 85 -4.29 0.23 9.18
N PHE A 86 -3.75 -0.52 10.14
CA PHE A 86 -3.62 -0.06 11.53
C PHE A 86 -2.68 1.15 11.67
N HIS A 87 -1.63 1.23 10.87
CA HIS A 87 -0.75 2.41 10.83
C HIS A 87 -1.52 3.69 10.42
N ILE A 88 -2.38 3.60 9.41
CA ILE A 88 -3.11 4.76 8.87
C ILE A 88 -4.45 5.04 9.57
N ILE A 89 -4.97 4.14 10.40
CA ILE A 89 -6.33 4.30 10.98
C ILE A 89 -6.46 5.56 11.84
N ASN A 90 -5.39 5.95 12.53
CA ASN A 90 -5.32 7.20 13.29
C ASN A 90 -5.26 8.46 12.39
N LYS A 91 -4.98 8.30 11.10
CA LYS A 91 -4.78 9.37 10.11
C LYS A 91 -5.89 9.44 9.08
N ILE A 92 -6.69 8.39 8.89
CA ILE A 92 -7.82 8.37 7.94
C ILE A 92 -8.90 9.39 8.31
N GLN A 93 -9.00 9.73 9.59
CA GLN A 93 -9.87 10.79 10.09
C GLN A 93 -9.38 12.20 9.68
N VAL A 94 -8.13 12.31 9.19
CA VAL A 94 -7.44 13.56 8.87
C VAL A 94 -6.84 13.48 7.46
N LEU A 95 -7.72 13.35 6.47
CA LEU A 95 -7.37 13.52 5.06
C LEU A 95 -7.02 15.00 4.81
N MET A 96 -5.73 15.31 4.75
CA MET A 96 -5.24 16.64 4.39
C MET A 96 -4.38 16.55 3.13
N PRO A 97 -4.32 17.61 2.32
CA PRO A 97 -3.42 17.73 1.17
C PRO A 97 -2.00 17.22 1.42
N GLY A 98 -1.41 17.55 2.57
CA GLY A 98 -0.05 17.11 2.95
C GLY A 98 0.11 15.62 3.26
N TYR A 99 -0.97 14.83 3.23
CA TYR A 99 -0.91 13.37 3.37
C TYR A 99 -1.11 12.64 2.05
N PHE A 100 -1.16 13.36 0.92
CA PHE A 100 -1.39 12.77 -0.40
C PHE A 100 -0.51 11.56 -0.68
N ILE A 101 0.81 11.69 -0.51
CA ILE A 101 1.77 10.59 -0.74
C ILE A 101 1.49 9.40 0.18
N SER A 102 1.14 9.66 1.45
CA SER A 102 0.85 8.60 2.43
C SER A 102 -0.38 7.76 2.01
N PHE A 103 -1.47 8.43 1.62
CA PHE A 103 -2.68 7.76 1.15
C PHE A 103 -2.50 7.10 -0.21
N PHE A 104 -1.77 7.75 -1.13
CA PHE A 104 -1.46 7.18 -2.44
C PHE A 104 -0.66 5.87 -2.31
N THR A 105 0.38 5.85 -1.47
CA THR A 105 1.18 4.66 -1.19
C THR A 105 0.35 3.54 -0.55
N PHE A 106 -0.55 3.87 0.39
CA PHE A 106 -1.48 2.89 0.96
C PHE A 106 -2.42 2.30 -0.10
N LEU A 107 -3.03 3.14 -0.94
CA LEU A 107 -3.93 2.67 -2.00
C LEU A 107 -3.20 1.83 -3.05
N LEU A 108 -1.98 2.21 -3.42
CA LEU A 108 -1.12 1.37 -4.27
C LEU A 108 -0.92 -0.01 -3.66
N MET A 109 -0.58 -0.09 -2.38
CA MET A 109 -0.42 -1.36 -1.67
C MET A 109 -1.69 -2.20 -1.69
N ALA A 110 -2.84 -1.59 -1.38
CA ALA A 110 -4.15 -2.26 -1.40
C ALA A 110 -4.44 -2.84 -2.79
N VAL A 111 -4.24 -2.05 -3.85
CA VAL A 111 -4.41 -2.51 -5.24
C VAL A 111 -3.44 -3.65 -5.57
N ILE A 112 -2.17 -3.57 -5.18
CA ILE A 112 -1.18 -4.63 -5.43
C ILE A 112 -1.62 -5.93 -4.75
N VAL A 113 -1.98 -5.87 -3.47
CA VAL A 113 -2.40 -7.06 -2.72
C VAL A 113 -3.68 -7.66 -3.30
N ILE A 114 -4.71 -6.83 -3.57
CA ILE A 114 -5.97 -7.29 -4.16
C ILE A 114 -5.71 -7.92 -5.54
N THR A 115 -4.98 -7.23 -6.41
CA THR A 115 -4.64 -7.78 -7.73
C THR A 115 -3.81 -9.06 -7.63
N GLY A 116 -2.90 -9.18 -6.66
CA GLY A 116 -2.14 -10.39 -6.38
C GLY A 116 -3.01 -11.59 -5.99
N ILE A 117 -4.01 -11.36 -5.14
CA ILE A 117 -5.02 -12.36 -4.77
C ILE A 117 -5.85 -12.73 -6.00
N LEU A 118 -6.38 -11.75 -6.74
CA LEU A 118 -7.21 -11.99 -7.92
C LEU A 118 -6.44 -12.76 -9.00
N GLY A 119 -5.20 -12.39 -9.31
CA GLY A 119 -4.37 -13.07 -10.30
C GLY A 119 -4.07 -14.53 -9.95
N ARG A 120 -4.22 -14.91 -8.68
CA ARG A 120 -4.06 -16.30 -8.22
C ARG A 120 -5.36 -17.10 -8.28
N TYR A 121 -6.46 -16.52 -7.83
CA TYR A 121 -7.74 -17.24 -7.69
C TYR A 121 -8.63 -17.16 -8.92
N LEU A 122 -8.53 -16.08 -9.71
CA LEU A 122 -9.24 -15.97 -10.98
C LEU A 122 -8.48 -16.72 -12.08
N LYS A 123 -9.13 -17.74 -12.66
CA LYS A 123 -8.54 -18.59 -13.72
C LYS A 123 -8.82 -18.10 -15.14
N THR A 124 -9.38 -16.90 -15.30
CA THR A 124 -9.67 -16.36 -16.63
C THR A 124 -8.37 -16.03 -17.35
N LYS A 125 -8.20 -16.57 -18.57
CA LYS A 125 -6.97 -16.47 -19.36
C LYS A 125 -6.53 -15.01 -19.57
N ILE A 126 -7.49 -14.15 -19.88
CA ILE A 126 -7.28 -12.71 -20.06
C ILE A 126 -6.69 -12.07 -18.79
N ILE A 127 -7.31 -12.30 -17.62
CA ILE A 127 -6.83 -11.68 -16.37
C ILE A 127 -5.42 -12.16 -16.04
N LYS A 128 -5.12 -13.44 -16.24
CA LYS A 128 -3.79 -14.00 -15.97
C LYS A 128 -2.70 -13.35 -16.82
N ASP A 129 -2.97 -13.09 -18.10
CA ASP A 129 -1.99 -12.54 -19.04
C ASP A 129 -1.70 -11.05 -18.75
N TYR A 130 -2.75 -10.25 -18.47
CA TYR A 130 -2.60 -8.83 -18.13
C TYR A 130 -2.17 -8.58 -16.68
N TRP A 131 -2.48 -9.49 -15.76
CA TRP A 131 -2.19 -9.33 -14.33
C TRP A 131 -0.71 -9.06 -14.08
N ARG A 132 0.19 -9.84 -14.70
CA ARG A 132 1.63 -9.68 -14.47
C ARG A 132 2.15 -8.34 -15.00
N MET A 133 1.61 -7.89 -16.13
CA MET A 133 1.95 -6.62 -16.76
C MET A 133 1.53 -5.41 -15.92
N LEU A 134 0.49 -5.55 -15.10
CA LEU A 134 0.03 -4.48 -14.19
C LEU A 134 0.67 -4.60 -12.80
N HIS A 135 0.68 -5.79 -12.23
CA HIS A 135 1.07 -6.02 -10.83
C HIS A 135 2.55 -5.71 -10.58
N VAL A 136 3.45 -6.09 -11.50
CA VAL A 136 4.90 -5.87 -11.32
C VAL A 136 5.27 -4.37 -11.38
N PRO A 137 4.86 -3.59 -12.39
CA PRO A 137 5.14 -2.15 -12.41
C PRO A 137 4.48 -1.39 -11.26
N LEU A 138 3.25 -1.76 -10.85
CA LEU A 138 2.61 -1.17 -9.68
C LEU A 138 3.42 -1.43 -8.40
N THR A 139 3.97 -2.63 -8.25
CA THR A 139 4.85 -2.96 -7.11
C THR A 139 6.11 -2.11 -7.11
N MET A 140 6.73 -1.88 -8.27
CA MET A 140 7.89 -0.98 -8.37
C MET A 140 7.53 0.47 -8.01
N LEU A 141 6.40 0.97 -8.53
CA LEU A 141 5.89 2.31 -8.21
C LEU A 141 5.58 2.45 -6.72
N PHE A 142 5.03 1.41 -6.09
CA PHE A 142 4.81 1.37 -4.65
C PHE A 142 6.11 1.55 -3.87
N TYR A 143 7.16 0.77 -4.16
CA TYR A 143 8.44 0.95 -3.45
C TYR A 143 9.05 2.34 -3.65
N PHE A 144 8.94 2.91 -4.85
CA PHE A 144 9.40 4.27 -5.10
C PHE A 144 8.64 5.31 -4.28
N THR A 145 7.30 5.27 -4.32
CA THR A 145 6.45 6.20 -3.56
C THR A 145 6.61 6.02 -2.06
N LEU A 146 6.81 4.79 -1.60
CA LEU A 146 7.08 4.46 -0.21
C LEU A 146 8.44 5.00 0.26
N ALA A 147 9.49 4.92 -0.57
CA ALA A 147 10.77 5.54 -0.26
C ALA A 147 10.62 7.06 -0.10
N VAL A 148 9.92 7.72 -1.04
CA VAL A 148 9.61 9.16 -0.94
C VAL A 148 8.82 9.46 0.34
N HIS A 149 7.80 8.66 0.66
CA HIS A 149 7.02 8.80 1.88
C HIS A 149 7.90 8.75 3.14
N ILE A 150 8.80 7.76 3.24
CA ILE A 150 9.68 7.61 4.40
C ILE A 150 10.64 8.80 4.51
N LEU A 151 11.28 9.19 3.39
CA LEU A 151 12.22 10.31 3.36
C LEU A 151 11.55 11.64 3.73
N GLU A 152 10.34 11.91 3.22
CA GLU A 152 9.53 13.07 3.59
C GLU A 152 9.23 13.06 5.10
N LYS A 153 8.82 11.92 5.68
CA LYS A 153 8.50 11.84 7.12
C LYS A 153 9.73 11.86 8.04
N MET A 154 10.92 11.62 7.50
CA MET A 154 12.19 11.82 8.18
C MET A 154 12.73 13.25 8.05
N ASN A 155 12.01 14.14 7.35
CA ASN A 155 12.46 15.50 6.99
C ASN A 155 13.78 15.50 6.19
N LEU A 156 14.00 14.46 5.38
CA LEU A 156 15.14 14.38 4.45
C LEU A 156 14.80 14.92 3.06
N LEU A 157 13.51 15.03 2.77
CA LEU A 157 12.96 15.75 1.62
C LEU A 157 12.09 16.87 2.18
N TRP A 158 12.71 18.06 2.32
CA TRP A 158 12.12 19.37 2.70
C TRP A 158 11.20 19.41 3.93
#